data_AF-A0A2S9GHU8-F1
#
_entry.id   AF-A0A2S9GHU8-F1
#
_cell.length_a   1.000
_cell.length_b   1.000
_cell.length_c   1.000
_cell.angle_alpha   90.00
_cell.angle_beta   90.00
_cell.angle_gamma   90.00
#
_symmetry.space_group_name_H-M   'P 1'
#
loop_
_entity.id
_entity.type
_entity.pdbx_description
1 polymer ?
#
loop_
_entity_poly.entity_id
_entity_poly.type
_entity_poly.pdbx_seq_one_letter_code
_entity_poly.pdbx_strand_id
1 'polypeptide(L)' 'MVHHSDRGSQYLSLAYSDRIAELGIAPSVGARGDSYDNALAEAVNAAYKSELIYRGKPWPGVGEVELATASWV' A
#
# COMPACT_ATOMS: atom_id res chain seq x y z
N MET A 1 2.13 -15.60 9.78
CA MET A 1 2.18 -14.49 8.80
C MET A 1 2.15 -13.18 9.56
N VAL A 2 2.90 -12.17 9.13
CA VAL A 2 2.87 -10.82 9.69
C VAL A 2 2.35 -9.87 8.61
N HIS A 3 1.41 -9.00 8.96
CA HIS A 3 0.90 -7.98 8.06
C HIS A 3 1.45 -6.61 8.46
N HIS A 4 2.26 -6.02 7.59
CA HIS A 4 2.78 -4.66 7.77
C HIS A 4 1.80 -3.67 7.12
N SER A 5 1.37 -2.68 7.89
CA SER A 5 0.54 -1.59 7.38
C SER A 5 1.02 -0.24 7.93
N ASP A 6 0.66 0.83 7.24
CA ASP A 6 0.77 2.16 7.80
C ASP A 6 -0.19 2.34 9.01
N ARG A 7 -0.10 3.51 9.65
CA ARG A 7 -0.90 3.86 10.83
C ARG A 7 -2.22 4.59 10.50
N GLY A 8 -2.69 4.46 9.27
CA GLY A 8 -3.94 5.05 8.80
C GLY A 8 -5.13 4.58 9.62
N SER A 9 -6.15 5.43 9.76
CA SER A 9 -7.33 5.16 10.57
C SER A 9 -8.05 3.86 10.19
N GLN A 10 -7.99 3.47 8.91
CA GLN A 10 -8.53 2.21 8.40
C GLN A 10 -7.86 0.97 9.03
N TYR A 11 -6.53 0.98 9.18
CA TYR A 11 -5.76 -0.13 9.75
C TYR A 11 -5.75 -0.14 11.28
N LEU A 12 -6.26 0.92 11.90
CA LEU A 12 -6.51 1.01 13.35
C LEU A 12 -7.97 0.76 13.72
N SER A 13 -8.84 0.50 12.74
CA SER A 13 -10.26 0.24 13.00
C SER A 13 -10.45 -1.12 13.66
N LEU A 14 -11.53 -1.23 14.47
CA LEU A 14 -11.91 -2.49 15.11
C LEU A 14 -12.21 -3.58 14.09
N ALA A 15 -13.01 -3.26 13.07
CA ALA A 15 -13.39 -4.20 12.02
C ALA A 15 -12.17 -4.80 11.30
N TYR A 16 -11.14 -4.00 11.05
CA TYR A 16 -9.89 -4.47 10.45
C TYR A 16 -9.10 -5.36 11.41
N SER A 17 -8.92 -4.92 12.66
CA SER A 17 -8.16 -5.65 13.68
C SER A 17 -8.78 -7.01 14.01
N ASP A 18 -10.11 -7.05 14.15
CA ASP A 18 -10.88 -8.28 14.38
C ASP A 18 -10.67 -9.26 13.23
N ARG A 19 -10.74 -8.78 11.98
CA ARG A 19 -10.55 -9.63 10.81
C ARG A 19 -9.13 -10.20 10.70
N ILE A 20 -8.11 -9.39 10.99
CA ILE A 20 -6.71 -9.83 11.02
C ILE A 20 -6.51 -10.91 12.09
N ALA A 21 -7.12 -10.74 13.28
CA ALA A 21 -7.07 -11.71 14.36
C ALA A 21 -7.77 -13.03 14.01
N GLU A 22 -8.96 -12.98 13.40
CA GLU A 22 -9.69 -14.17 12.91
C GLU A 22 -8.86 -15.02 11.95
N LEU A 23 -8.02 -14.37 11.13
CA LEU A 23 -7.14 -15.04 10.16
C LEU A 23 -5.83 -15.54 10.79
N GLY A 24 -5.61 -15.32 12.09
CA GLY A 24 -4.36 -15.70 12.77
C GLY A 24 -3.13 -14.94 12.27
N ILE A 25 -3.33 -13.73 11.75
CA ILE A 25 -2.26 -12.89 11.22
C ILE A 25 -1.83 -11.91 12.31
N ALA A 26 -0.52 -11.78 12.54
CA ALA A 26 0.00 -10.79 13.47
C ALA A 26 0.08 -9.42 12.79
N PRO A 27 -0.58 -8.37 13.30
CA PRO A 27 -0.44 -7.02 12.76
C PRO A 27 0.89 -6.41 13.21
N SER A 28 1.57 -5.72 12.29
CA SER A 28 2.72 -4.86 12.55
C SER A 28 2.41 -3.47 12.02
N VAL A 29 2.12 -2.54 12.92
CA VAL A 29 1.92 -1.12 12.63
C VAL A 29 3.06 -0.34 13.27
N GLY A 30 3.76 0.46 12.47
CA GLY A 30 4.96 1.20 12.91
C GLY A 30 4.74 1.99 14.20
N ALA A 31 5.78 2.11 15.02
CA ALA A 31 5.75 2.93 16.23
C ALA A 31 5.56 4.42 15.89
N ARG A 32 5.08 5.22 16.85
CA ARG A 32 4.88 6.66 16.62
C ARG A 32 6.22 7.33 16.28
N GLY A 33 6.31 7.90 15.07
CA GLY A 33 7.54 8.56 14.60
C GLY A 33 8.55 7.61 13.94
N ASP A 34 8.21 6.33 13.77
CA ASP A 34 9.00 5.35 13.04
C ASP A 34 8.26 4.96 11.75
N SER A 35 8.92 5.17 10.60
CA SER A 35 8.38 4.84 9.28
C SER A 35 9.03 3.61 8.66
N TYR A 36 9.99 2.94 9.31
CA TYR A 36 10.77 1.86 8.71
C TYR A 36 9.89 0.72 8.16
N ASP A 37 8.85 0.33 8.90
CA ASP A 37 7.91 -0.73 8.49
C ASP A 37 7.13 -0.39 7.21
N ASN A 38 6.92 0.89 6.91
CA ASN A 38 6.19 1.36 5.73
C ASN A 38 7.11 1.93 4.64
N ALA A 39 8.38 2.19 4.96
CA ALA A 39 9.30 2.93 4.08
C ALA A 39 9.50 2.24 2.72
N LEU A 40 9.58 0.91 2.71
CA LEU A 40 9.71 0.15 1.46
C LEU A 40 8.44 0.25 0.60
N ALA A 41 7.26 0.10 1.20
CA ALA A 41 5.99 0.23 0.49
C ALA A 41 5.83 1.64 -0.11
N GLU A 42 6.18 2.68 0.64
CA GLU A 42 6.17 4.06 0.14
C GLU A 42 7.19 4.30 -0.96
N ALA A 43 8.39 3.70 -0.88
CA ALA A 43 9.39 3.80 -1.92
C ALA A 43 8.89 3.19 -3.24
N VAL A 44 8.24 2.04 -3.17
CA VAL A 44 7.61 1.40 -4.35
C VAL A 44 6.48 2.27 -4.89
N ASN A 45 5.60 2.81 -4.05
CA ASN A 45 4.53 3.72 -4.47
C ASN A 45 5.08 4.99 -5.12
N ALA A 46 6.19 5.53 -4.60
CA ALA A 46 6.86 6.70 -5.16
C ALA A 46 7.47 6.39 -6.53
N ALA A 47 8.15 5.24 -6.68
CA ALA A 47 8.69 4.76 -7.94
C ALA A 47 7.57 4.57 -8.97
N TYR A 48 6.51 3.84 -8.61
CA TYR A 48 5.33 3.63 -9.45
C TYR A 48 4.73 4.94 -9.97
N LYS A 49 4.50 5.91 -9.08
CA LYS A 49 3.94 7.20 -9.48
C LYS A 49 4.89 7.97 -10.38
N SER A 50 6.19 8.00 -10.06
CA SER A 50 7.21 8.72 -10.82
C SER A 50 7.39 8.13 -12.23
N GLU A 51 7.51 6.81 -12.31
CA GLU A 51 7.90 6.11 -13.52
C GLU A 51 6.73 5.85 -14.45
N LEU A 52 5.57 5.46 -13.89
CA LEU A 52 4.40 5.11 -14.68
C LEU A 52 3.39 6.26 -14.76
N ILE A 53 2.94 6.76 -13.61
CA ILE A 53 1.79 7.68 -13.58
C ILE A 53 2.15 9.08 -14.10
N TYR A 54 3.23 9.67 -13.60
CA TYR A 54 3.59 11.06 -13.90
C TYR A 54 4.34 11.22 -15.22
N ARG A 55 5.12 10.22 -15.63
CA ARG A 55 5.77 10.18 -16.95
C ARG A 55 4.85 9.64 -18.04
N GLY A 56 3.74 9.00 -17.67
CA GLY A 56 2.69 8.58 -18.59
C GLY A 56 2.04 9.76 -19.29
N LYS A 57 1.60 9.54 -20.53
CA LYS A 57 0.65 10.44 -21.21
C LYS A 57 -0.67 10.49 -20.41
N PRO A 58 -1.53 11.50 -20.62
CA PRO A 58 -2.85 11.52 -20.00
C PRO A 58 -3.56 10.18 -20.20
N TRP A 59 -3.95 9.56 -19.09
CA TRP A 59 -4.62 8.27 -19.10
C TRP A 59 -6.08 8.46 -19.53
N PRO A 60 -6.55 7.76 -20.58
CA PRO A 60 -7.94 7.87 -21.05
C PRO A 60 -8.97 7.40 -20.00
N GLY A 61 -8.57 6.45 -19.16
CA GLY A 61 -9.42 5.87 -18.12
C GLY A 61 -8.63 4.95 -17.19
N VAL A 62 -9.35 4.37 -16.23
CA VAL A 62 -8.76 3.47 -15.22
C VAL A 62 -8.31 2.16 -15.86
N GLY A 63 -8.99 1.66 -16.89
CA GLY A 63 -8.63 0.40 -17.54
C GLY A 63 -7.26 0.44 -18.23
N GLU A 64 -6.90 1.57 -18.85
CA GLU A 64 -5.57 1.77 -19.43
C GLU A 64 -4.49 1.85 -18.35
N VAL A 65 -4.80 2.47 -17.21
CA VAL A 65 -3.90 2.47 -16.05
C VAL A 65 -3.70 1.06 -15.55
N GLU A 66 -4.76 0.27 -15.34
CA GLU A 66 -4.68 -1.11 -14.86
C GLU A 66 -3.81 -2.00 -15.76
N LEU A 67 -3.98 -1.92 -17.08
CA LEU A 67 -3.17 -2.67 -18.03
C LEU A 67 -1.69 -2.25 -17.97
N ALA A 68 -1.44 -0.95 -17.84
CA ALA A 68 -0.09 -0.43 -17.72
C ALA A 68 0.56 -0.79 -16.37
N THR A 69 -0.21 -0.78 -15.28
CA THR A 69 0.22 -1.27 -13.96
C THR A 69 0.64 -2.72 -14.05
N ALA A 70 -0.17 -3.57 -14.69
CA ALA A 70 0.14 -4.99 -14.87
C ALA A 70 1.42 -5.23 -15.70
N SER A 71 1.80 -4.28 -16.55
CA SER A 71 3.05 -4.34 -17.34
C SER A 71 4.26 -3.75 -16.61
N TRP A 72 4.04 -2.94 -15.57
CA TRP A 72 5.10 -2.28 -14.79
C TRP A 72 5.65 -3.19 -13.68
N VAL A 73 4.83 -4.12 -13.16
CA VAL A 73 5.22 -5.15 -12.18
C VAL A 73 5.94 -6.31 -12.86
#